data_AF-A0A7C9VHY7-F1
#
_entry.id   AF-A0A7C9VHY7-F1
#
_cell.length_a   1.000
_cell.length_b   1.000
_cell.length_c   1.000
_cell.angle_alpha   90.00
_cell.angle_beta   90.00
_cell.angle_gamma   90.00
#
_symmetry.space_group_name_H-M   'P 1'
#
loop_
_entity.id
_entity.type
_entity.pdbx_description
1 polymer ?
#
loop_
_entity_poly.entity_id
_entity_poly.type
_entity_poly.pdbx_seq_one_letter_code
_entity_poly.pdbx_strand_id
1 'polypeptide(L)' 'MIERFLEWLRGPKIIIRPEADFDRLADLIERGDPSDPKTFEEIARLMGQTDPERF' A
#
# COMPACT_ATOMS: atom_id res chain seq x y z
N MET A 1 25.07 4.29 11.45
CA MET A 1 24.44 3.49 10.35
C MET A 1 23.17 2.79 10.83
N ILE A 2 23.19 2.15 12.01
CA ILE A 2 22.03 1.49 12.63
C ILE A 2 20.91 2.49 13.00
N GLU A 3 21.25 3.67 13.51
CA GLU A 3 20.24 4.66 13.95
C GLU A 3 19.34 5.17 12.81
N ARG A 4 19.88 5.44 11.61
CA ARG A 4 19.08 5.83 10.44
C ARG A 4 18.12 4.72 9.98
N PHE A 5 18.51 3.46 10.14
CA PHE A 5 17.66 2.32 9.82
C PHE A 5 16.52 2.19 10.84
N LEU A 6 16.80 2.39 12.13
CA LEU A 6 15.78 2.40 13.17
C LEU A 6 14.81 3.58 13.02
N GLU A 7 15.29 4.76 12.61
CA GLU A 7 14.42 5.89 12.25
C GLU A 7 13.54 5.59 11.04
N TRP A 8 14.09 4.96 10.00
CA TRP A 8 13.31 4.52 8.84
C TRP A 8 12.20 3.53 9.24
N LEU A 9 12.41 2.73 10.29
CA LEU A 9 11.42 1.79 10.81
C LEU A 9 10.31 2.41 11.66
N ARG A 10 10.45 3.66 12.15
CA ARG A 10 9.46 4.30 13.05
C ARG A 10 8.16 4.74 12.39
N GLY A 11 8.11 4.82 11.06
CA GLY A 11 6.90 5.20 10.32
C GLY A 11 5.91 4.04 10.14
N PRO A 12 4.64 4.34 9.81
CA PRO A 12 3.67 3.31 9.44
C PRO A 12 4.22 2.46 8.29
N LYS A 13 4.18 1.14 8.46
CA LYS A 13 4.63 0.18 7.44
C LYS A 13 3.44 -0.22 6.59
N ILE A 14 3.50 0.16 5.32
CA ILE A 14 2.60 -0.39 4.31
C ILE A 14 3.24 -1.70 3.84
N ILE A 15 2.56 -2.80 4.14
CA ILE A 15 2.91 -4.11 3.57
C ILE A 15 2.27 -4.13 2.19
N ILE A 16 3.06 -4.31 1.14
CA ILE A 16 2.57 -4.54 -0.21
C ILE A 16 2.84 -6.01 -0.51
N ARG A 17 1.84 -6.74 -1.05
CA ARG A 17 2.04 -8.15 -1.41
C ARG A 17 3.15 -8.24 -2.47
N PRO A 18 4.04 -9.25 -2.41
CA PRO A 18 5.09 -9.39 -3.41
C PRO A 18 4.52 -9.63 -4.82
N GLU A 19 3.32 -10.19 -4.93
CA GLU A 19 2.54 -10.32 -6.17
C GLU A 19 1.71 -9.08 -6.56
N ALA A 20 1.82 -7.96 -5.84
CA ALA A 20 1.09 -6.75 -6.19
C ALA A 20 1.60 -6.15 -7.50
N ASP A 21 0.67 -5.67 -8.32
CA ASP A 21 0.98 -4.88 -9.51
C ASP A 21 1.40 -3.46 -9.07
N PHE A 22 2.71 -3.26 -8.95
CA PHE A 22 3.30 -1.99 -8.51
C PHE A 22 3.06 -0.85 -9.50
N ASP A 23 3.06 -1.14 -10.81
CA ASP A 23 2.80 -0.14 -11.84
C ASP A 23 1.34 0.34 -11.73
N ARG A 24 0.41 -0.58 -11.52
CA ARG A 24 -1.00 -0.24 -11.29
C ARG A 24 -1.23 0.53 -9.99
N LEU A 25 -0.53 0.15 -8.92
CA LEU A 25 -0.60 0.85 -7.64
C LEU A 25 -0.08 2.29 -7.76
N ALA A 26 1.04 2.49 -8.47
CA ALA A 26 1.59 3.82 -8.73
C ALA A 26 0.61 4.69 -9.55
N ASP A 27 0.01 4.13 -10.61
CA ASP A 27 -0.97 4.83 -11.44
C ASP A 27 -2.20 5.30 -10.64
N LEU A 28 -2.73 4.45 -9.75
CA LEU A 28 -3.85 4.79 -8.87
C LEU A 28 -3.51 5.89 -7.85
N ILE A 29 -2.28 5.87 -7.31
CA ILE A 29 -1.83 6.91 -6.36
C ILE A 29 -1.61 8.25 -7.09
N GLU A 30 -1.05 8.22 -8.29
CA GLU A 30 -0.74 9.45 -9.04
C GLU A 30 -1.96 10.06 -9.71
N ARG A 31 -2.89 9.23 -10.20
CA ARG A 31 -3.95 9.66 -11.13
C ARG A 31 -5.35 9.23 -10.75
N GLY A 32 -5.50 8.37 -9.74
CA GLY A 32 -6.80 7.95 -9.26
C GLY A 32 -7.60 9.13 -8.69
N ASP A 33 -8.91 9.13 -8.90
CA ASP A 33 -9.78 10.13 -8.28
C ASP A 33 -9.90 9.84 -6.77
N PRO A 34 -9.43 10.72 -5.89
CA PRO A 34 -9.53 10.54 -4.44
C PRO A 34 -10.97 10.74 -3.92
N SER A 35 -11.92 11.12 -4.77
CA SER A 35 -13.36 11.17 -4.44
C SER A 35 -14.08 9.89 -4.83
N ASP A 36 -13.46 9.03 -5.67
CA ASP A 36 -14.03 7.75 -6.08
C ASP A 36 -13.64 6.65 -5.07
N PRO A 37 -14.62 6.06 -4.35
CA PRO A 37 -14.37 4.97 -3.41
C PRO A 37 -13.65 3.77 -4.05
N LYS A 38 -13.85 3.53 -5.36
CA LYS A 38 -13.21 2.43 -6.09
C LYS A 38 -11.70 2.57 -6.19
N THR A 39 -11.19 3.81 -6.22
CA THR A 39 -9.75 4.07 -6.20
C THR A 39 -9.14 3.50 -4.91
N PHE A 40 -9.78 3.75 -3.76
CA PHE A 40 -9.30 3.25 -2.47
C PHE A 40 -9.46 1.74 -2.32
N GLU A 41 -10.56 1.16 -2.81
CA GLU A 41 -10.76 -0.30 -2.81
C GLU A 41 -9.66 -1.01 -3.60
N GLU A 42 -9.30 -0.48 -4.77
CA GLU A 42 -8.28 -1.08 -5.61
C GLU A 42 -6.87 -0.91 -5.01
N ILE A 43 -6.56 0.26 -4.42
CA ILE A 43 -5.32 0.45 -3.66
C ILE A 43 -5.25 -0.52 -2.47
N ALA A 44 -6.34 -0.68 -1.70
CA ALA A 44 -6.41 -1.61 -0.58
C ALA A 44 -6.22 -3.07 -1.02
N ARG A 45 -6.80 -3.45 -2.16
CA ARG A 45 -6.64 -4.77 -2.79
C ARG A 45 -5.19 -5.02 -3.20
N LEU A 46 -4.53 -4.04 -3.82
CA LEU A 46 -3.13 -4.15 -4.26
C LEU A 46 -2.15 -4.15 -3.07
N MET A 47 -2.41 -3.35 -2.04
CA MET A 47 -1.68 -3.40 -0.76
C MET A 47 -2.00 -4.65 0.05
N GLY A 48 -3.00 -5.42 -0.36
CA GLY A 48 -3.32 -6.68 0.27
C GLY A 48 -4.05 -6.59 1.61
N GLN A 49 -4.61 -5.43 1.95
CA GLN A 49 -5.40 -5.22 3.16
C GLN A 49 -6.80 -5.85 3.11
N THR A 50 -7.18 -6.47 2.00
CA THR A 50 -8.40 -7.29 1.91
C THR A 50 -8.06 -8.76 2.12
N ASP A 51 -7.84 -9.15 3.37
CA ASP A 51 -8.22 -10.49 3.88
C ASP A 51 -8.27 -10.51 5.42
N PRO A 52 -9.42 -10.21 6.04
CA PRO A 52 -9.59 -10.31 7.48
C PRO A 52 -9.62 -11.75 7.99
N GLU A 53 -9.67 -12.77 7.13
CA GLU A 53 -9.74 -14.19 7.52
C GLU A 53 -8.35 -14.86 7.65
N ARG A 54 -7.26 -14.10 7.47
CA ARG A 54 -5.90 -14.64 7.39
C ARG A 54 -4.94 -14.23 8.52
N PHE A 55 -5.47 -13.65 9.60
CA PHE A 55 -4.73 -13.35 10.84
C PHE A 55 -5.26 -14.16 12.03
#